data_AF-A0A519ZWP6-F1
#
_entry.id   AF-A0A519ZWP6-F1
#
_cell.length_a   1.000
_cell.length_b   1.000
_cell.length_c   1.000
_cell.angle_alpha   90.00
_cell.angle_beta   90.00
_cell.angle_gamma   90.00
#
_symmetry.space_group_name_H-M   'P 1'
#
loop_
_entity.id
_entity.type
_entity.pdbx_description
1 polymer ?
#
loop_
_entity_poly.entity_id
_entity_poly.type
_entity_poly.pdbx_seq_one_letter_code
_entity_poly.pdbx_strand_id
1 'polypeptide(L)'
;LFAVEVLEDELLDLVPEFTARAQWLVQHRPHLAELISRWQEPGKGATHLLSLMRRSRLRSVLTRMLDETEFLSDYGIRSLSRYHLEHPYEYHTEDADFQVAYLAGESDSDMFGGNSNWRGPIWFPVNYLIIESLQRFHTYYGDSFTIEYPTGSGKLHNLSQVADALSERMARLLLRDEQGQRPAFGPAGLQQTDPHFRDYLLFHEYFDGDTGKGLGASHQTGWTGLVVRLLQQRSKTEA
;
A
#
# COMPACT_ATOMS: atom_id res chain seq x y z
N LEU A 1 -2.40 9.51 -1.98
CA LEU A 1 -2.97 8.50 -1.06
C LEU A 1 -2.49 8.73 0.37
N PHE A 2 -1.18 8.84 0.61
CA PHE A 2 -0.60 8.84 1.97
C PHE A 2 -0.80 10.12 2.80
N ALA A 3 -0.95 11.27 2.16
CA ALA A 3 -1.27 12.52 2.84
C ALA A 3 -2.76 12.55 3.18
N VAL A 4 -3.13 11.93 4.29
CA VAL A 4 -4.48 11.90 4.85
C VAL A 4 -4.41 12.07 6.37
N GLU A 5 -5.17 13.03 6.87
CA GLU A 5 -5.40 13.20 8.31
C GLU A 5 -6.88 13.47 8.56
N VAL A 6 -7.42 12.94 9.66
CA VAL A 6 -8.81 13.13 10.08
C VAL A 6 -8.78 13.90 11.39
N LEU A 7 -9.33 15.11 11.38
CA LEU A 7 -9.30 16.02 12.50
C LEU A 7 -10.67 16.05 13.16
N GLU A 8 -10.72 15.87 14.47
CA GLU A 8 -11.93 16.05 15.28
C GLU A 8 -12.06 17.52 15.70
N ASP A 9 -13.30 18.00 15.88
CA ASP A 9 -13.56 19.37 16.35
C ASP A 9 -12.81 19.70 17.65
N GLU A 10 -12.78 18.73 18.58
CA GLU A 10 -12.07 18.86 19.87
C GLU A 10 -10.57 19.15 19.67
N LEU A 11 -9.95 18.56 18.64
CA LEU A 11 -8.55 18.84 18.32
C LEU A 11 -8.40 20.24 17.72
N LEU A 12 -9.33 20.68 16.88
CA LEU A 12 -9.31 22.02 16.26
C LEU A 12 -9.47 23.14 17.28
N ASP A 13 -10.24 22.89 18.35
CA ASP A 13 -10.39 23.79 19.48
C ASP A 13 -9.08 23.97 20.28
N LEU A 14 -8.23 22.94 20.30
CA LEU A 14 -6.91 22.99 20.95
C LEU A 14 -5.84 23.71 20.11
N VAL A 15 -6.06 23.88 18.81
CA VAL A 15 -5.11 24.55 17.89
C VAL A 15 -5.74 25.75 17.15
N PRO A 16 -6.20 26.79 17.88
CA PRO A 16 -7.01 27.87 17.30
C PRO A 16 -6.28 28.67 16.19
N GLU A 17 -4.96 28.83 16.29
CA GLU A 17 -4.18 29.51 15.24
C GLU A 17 -4.17 28.72 13.92
N PHE A 18 -4.07 27.40 14.00
CA PHE A 18 -4.14 26.53 12.82
C PHE A 18 -5.54 26.60 12.21
N THR A 19 -6.58 26.45 13.03
CA THR A 19 -7.99 26.51 12.60
C THR A 19 -8.31 27.83 11.91
N ALA A 20 -7.88 28.96 12.48
CA ALA A 20 -8.06 30.28 11.88
C ALA A 20 -7.36 30.41 10.51
N ARG A 21 -6.13 29.91 10.37
CA ARG A 21 -5.39 29.92 9.10
C ARG A 21 -6.01 29.00 8.05
N ALA A 22 -6.47 27.82 8.44
CA ALA A 22 -7.15 26.89 7.55
C ALA A 22 -8.46 27.50 7.02
N GLN A 23 -9.28 28.09 7.91
CA GLN A 23 -10.50 28.80 7.53
C GLN A 23 -10.20 30.00 6.62
N TRP A 24 -9.16 30.78 6.93
CA TRP A 24 -8.73 31.90 6.09
C TRP A 24 -8.39 31.43 4.67
N LEU A 25 -7.66 30.32 4.52
CA LEU A 25 -7.30 29.76 3.22
C LEU A 25 -8.54 29.31 2.44
N VAL A 26 -9.50 28.66 3.11
CA VAL A 26 -10.77 28.25 2.48
C VAL A 26 -11.55 29.46 1.97
N GLN A 27 -11.60 30.56 2.73
CA GLN A 27 -12.34 31.77 2.39
C GLN A 27 -11.64 32.61 1.30
N HIS A 28 -10.31 32.75 1.34
CA HIS A 28 -9.57 33.69 0.49
C HIS A 28 -8.90 33.02 -0.72
N ARG A 29 -8.74 31.69 -0.71
CA ARG A 29 -8.14 30.89 -1.79
C ARG A 29 -9.04 29.70 -2.17
N PRO A 30 -10.31 29.94 -2.59
CA PRO A 30 -11.28 28.87 -2.83
C PRO A 30 -10.81 27.87 -3.90
N HIS A 31 -10.11 28.33 -4.95
CA HIS A 31 -9.52 27.46 -5.98
C HIS A 31 -8.51 26.45 -5.43
N LEU A 32 -7.79 26.76 -4.34
CA LEU A 32 -6.90 25.79 -3.67
C LEU A 32 -7.67 24.88 -2.71
N ALA A 33 -8.66 25.43 -2.00
CA ALA A 33 -9.55 24.65 -1.14
C ALA A 33 -10.36 23.61 -1.95
N GLU A 34 -10.67 23.92 -3.20
CA GLU A 34 -11.27 23.01 -4.16
C GLU A 34 -10.37 21.83 -4.56
N LEU A 35 -9.10 21.80 -4.17
CA LEU A 35 -8.18 20.68 -4.44
C LEU A 35 -8.08 19.69 -3.27
N ILE A 36 -8.45 20.09 -2.05
CA ILE A 36 -8.44 19.28 -0.82
C ILE A 36 -9.85 18.84 -0.42
N SER A 37 -10.02 17.79 0.37
CA SER A 37 -11.32 17.40 0.92
C SER A 37 -12.10 18.58 1.55
N ARG A 38 -13.43 18.54 1.44
CA ARG A 38 -14.31 19.64 1.83
C ARG A 38 -14.24 19.84 3.35
N TRP A 39 -13.39 20.76 3.79
CA TRP A 39 -13.22 21.15 5.19
C TRP A 39 -14.55 21.55 5.86
N GLN A 40 -15.55 22.01 5.11
CA GLN A 40 -16.83 22.46 5.66
C GLN A 40 -17.89 21.35 5.76
N GLU A 41 -17.62 20.15 5.22
CA GLU A 41 -18.54 19.01 5.30
C GLU A 41 -18.06 18.02 6.35
N PRO A 42 -18.65 18.05 7.56
CA PRO A 42 -18.31 17.08 8.59
C PRO A 42 -18.62 15.66 8.10
N GLY A 43 -17.66 14.77 8.32
CA GLY A 43 -17.83 13.33 8.15
C GLY A 43 -18.58 12.73 9.34
N LYS A 44 -18.35 11.43 9.59
CA LYS A 44 -18.89 10.77 10.78
C LYS A 44 -18.33 11.43 12.05
N GLY A 45 -19.20 11.76 13.01
CA GLY A 45 -18.78 12.30 14.31
C GLY A 45 -18.18 13.72 14.26
N ALA A 46 -18.63 14.58 13.34
CA ALA A 46 -18.12 15.95 13.19
C ALA A 46 -16.60 16.02 12.88
N THR A 47 -16.12 15.06 12.09
CA THR A 47 -14.71 15.01 11.67
C THR A 47 -14.47 15.77 10.37
N HIS A 48 -13.28 16.32 10.22
CA HIS A 48 -12.80 17.03 9.05
C HIS A 48 -11.70 16.21 8.37
N LEU A 49 -11.85 15.93 7.08
CA LEU A 49 -10.80 15.27 6.29
C LEU A 49 -9.82 16.31 5.75
N LEU A 50 -8.52 16.11 5.96
CA LEU A 50 -7.44 16.83 5.31
C LEU A 50 -6.68 15.89 4.37
N SER A 51 -7.07 15.89 3.08
CA SER A 51 -6.47 15.02 2.07
C SER A 51 -6.63 15.58 0.66
N LEU A 52 -5.63 15.30 -0.20
CA LEU A 52 -5.72 15.54 -1.64
C LEU A 52 -6.62 14.53 -2.36
N MET A 53 -6.82 13.36 -1.76
CA MET A 53 -7.59 12.25 -2.32
C MET A 53 -9.03 12.32 -1.83
N ARG A 54 -9.85 13.05 -2.57
CA ARG A 54 -11.31 13.04 -2.39
C ARG A 54 -11.92 11.72 -2.84
N ARG A 55 -13.16 11.45 -2.41
CA ARG A 55 -13.96 10.25 -2.73
C ARG A 55 -13.79 9.74 -4.17
N SER A 56 -13.94 10.60 -5.18
CA SER A 56 -13.82 10.20 -6.60
C SER A 56 -12.40 9.82 -6.99
N ARG A 57 -11.40 10.65 -6.65
CA ARG A 57 -9.98 10.37 -6.93
C ARG A 57 -9.49 9.12 -6.21
N LEU A 58 -9.89 8.95 -4.94
CA LEU A 58 -9.60 7.76 -4.16
C LEU A 58 -10.16 6.52 -4.87
N ARG A 59 -11.44 6.55 -5.28
CA ARG A 59 -12.05 5.47 -6.05
C ARG A 59 -11.25 5.13 -7.31
N SER A 60 -10.89 6.14 -8.12
CA SER A 60 -10.10 5.92 -9.36
C SER A 60 -8.75 5.25 -9.10
N VAL A 61 -8.03 5.69 -8.06
CA VAL A 61 -6.73 5.08 -7.71
C VAL A 61 -6.92 3.65 -7.19
N LEU A 62 -7.90 3.42 -6.30
CA LEU A 62 -8.14 2.10 -5.73
C LEU A 62 -8.60 1.08 -6.78
N THR A 63 -9.43 1.48 -7.74
CA THR A 63 -9.85 0.59 -8.84
C THR A 63 -8.64 0.05 -9.60
N ARG A 64 -7.59 0.86 -9.84
CA ARG A 64 -6.39 0.35 -10.52
C ARG A 64 -5.46 -0.41 -9.57
N MET A 65 -5.30 0.07 -8.33
CA MET A 65 -4.42 -0.53 -7.34
C MET A 65 -4.87 -1.92 -6.89
N LEU A 66 -6.18 -2.16 -6.84
CA LEU A 66 -6.79 -3.40 -6.37
C LEU A 66 -7.10 -4.38 -7.52
N ASP A 67 -6.55 -4.16 -8.71
CA ASP A 67 -6.70 -5.04 -9.87
C ASP A 67 -5.53 -6.03 -9.92
N GLU A 68 -5.85 -7.33 -10.01
CA GLU A 68 -4.87 -8.43 -9.97
C GLU A 68 -4.02 -8.51 -11.24
N THR A 69 -4.53 -7.99 -12.36
CA THR A 69 -3.78 -7.88 -13.62
C THR A 69 -2.81 -6.69 -13.63
N GLU A 70 -2.86 -5.85 -12.61
CA GLU A 70 -2.09 -4.61 -12.49
C GLU A 70 -1.23 -4.65 -11.22
N PHE A 71 -1.67 -4.00 -10.15
CA PHE A 71 -0.87 -3.79 -8.93
C PHE A 71 -1.12 -4.84 -7.84
N LEU A 72 -2.29 -5.47 -7.79
CA LEU A 72 -2.64 -6.38 -6.70
C LEU A 72 -2.01 -7.76 -6.92
N SER A 73 -1.05 -8.10 -6.08
CA SER A 73 -0.42 -9.43 -6.02
C SER A 73 -1.05 -10.26 -4.91
N ASP A 74 -0.85 -11.58 -4.95
CA ASP A 74 -1.13 -12.51 -3.85
C ASP A 74 -0.42 -12.14 -2.54
N TYR A 75 0.62 -11.30 -2.63
CA TYR A 75 1.48 -10.97 -1.51
C TYR A 75 1.49 -9.47 -1.13
N GLY A 76 0.73 -8.61 -1.83
CA GLY A 76 0.69 -7.18 -1.56
C GLY A 76 0.47 -6.32 -2.82
N ILE A 77 0.76 -5.03 -2.73
CA ILE A 77 0.73 -4.08 -3.85
C ILE A 77 2.13 -3.99 -4.47
N ARG A 78 2.24 -4.28 -5.76
CA ARG A 78 3.46 -4.17 -6.58
C ARG A 78 3.93 -2.72 -6.69
N SER A 79 5.23 -2.50 -6.83
CA SER A 79 5.81 -1.16 -7.03
C SER A 79 5.57 -0.58 -8.43
N LEU A 80 5.35 -1.44 -9.42
CA LEU A 80 4.94 -1.09 -10.78
C LEU A 80 3.82 -2.03 -11.22
N SER A 81 2.88 -1.52 -12.02
CA SER A 81 1.82 -2.37 -12.55
C SER A 81 2.38 -3.48 -13.43
N ARG A 82 1.83 -4.69 -13.26
CA ARG A 82 2.07 -5.84 -14.12
C ARG A 82 1.63 -5.60 -15.57
N TYR A 83 0.76 -4.63 -15.86
CA TYR A 83 0.44 -4.20 -17.22
C TYR A 83 1.70 -3.88 -18.05
N HIS A 84 2.73 -3.32 -17.41
CA HIS A 84 4.00 -2.98 -18.05
C HIS A 84 4.91 -4.18 -18.33
N LEU A 85 4.45 -5.41 -18.06
CA LEU A 85 5.10 -6.63 -18.54
C LEU A 85 4.93 -6.78 -20.05
N GLU A 86 3.73 -6.51 -20.55
CA GLU A 86 3.40 -6.58 -21.99
C GLU A 86 3.44 -5.20 -22.66
N HIS A 87 3.29 -4.13 -21.88
CA HIS A 87 3.21 -2.74 -22.36
C HIS A 87 4.22 -1.85 -21.64
N PRO A 88 5.52 -2.07 -21.84
CA PRO A 88 6.55 -1.28 -21.17
C PRO A 88 6.39 0.21 -21.48
N TYR A 89 6.74 1.07 -20.52
CA TYR A 89 6.77 2.50 -20.77
C TYR A 89 8.01 2.85 -21.58
N GLU A 90 7.82 3.46 -22.75
CA GLU A 90 8.88 3.86 -23.66
C GLU A 90 9.03 5.39 -23.66
N TYR A 91 10.27 5.86 -23.58
CA TYR A 91 10.63 7.26 -23.66
C TYR A 91 11.73 7.44 -24.72
N HIS A 92 11.32 7.99 -25.86
CA HIS A 92 12.20 8.21 -27.01
C HIS A 92 12.85 9.59 -26.94
N THR A 93 14.16 9.64 -27.19
CA THR A 93 14.94 10.87 -27.34
C THR A 93 15.74 10.82 -28.64
N GLU A 94 16.34 11.94 -29.06
CA GLU A 94 17.19 11.94 -30.26
C GLU A 94 18.42 11.02 -30.10
N ASP A 95 18.93 10.86 -28.88
CA ASP A 95 20.16 10.13 -28.58
C ASP A 95 19.93 8.66 -28.21
N ALA A 96 18.76 8.32 -27.65
CA ALA A 96 18.46 6.98 -27.14
C ALA A 96 16.97 6.73 -26.90
N ASP A 97 16.60 5.45 -26.89
CA ASP A 97 15.31 4.95 -26.41
C ASP A 97 15.48 4.38 -25.00
N PHE A 98 14.65 4.85 -24.07
CA PHE A 98 14.60 4.35 -22.70
C PHE A 98 13.32 3.56 -22.46
N GLN A 99 13.44 2.47 -21.71
CA GLN A 99 12.31 1.58 -21.44
C GLN A 99 12.21 1.26 -19.94
N VAL A 100 10.99 1.28 -19.41
CA VAL A 100 10.66 0.80 -18.07
C VAL A 100 9.63 -0.32 -18.19
N ALA A 101 10.11 -1.57 -18.10
CA ALA A 101 9.28 -2.77 -18.05
C ALA A 101 9.01 -3.21 -16.60
N TYR A 102 7.94 -3.98 -16.40
CA TYR A 102 7.69 -4.68 -15.15
C TYR A 102 8.68 -5.84 -14.96
N LEU A 103 9.29 -5.88 -13.79
CA LEU A 103 10.15 -6.95 -13.30
C LEU A 103 9.71 -7.34 -11.89
N ALA A 104 9.29 -8.57 -11.70
CA ALA A 104 8.77 -9.02 -10.41
C ALA A 104 9.81 -9.00 -9.29
N GLY A 105 11.09 -9.24 -9.62
CA GLY A 105 12.18 -9.40 -8.65
C GLY A 105 13.37 -8.49 -8.92
N GLU A 106 14.50 -9.09 -9.31
CA GLU A 106 15.76 -8.36 -9.52
C GLU A 106 15.74 -7.54 -10.82
N SER A 107 16.54 -6.46 -10.85
CA SER A 107 16.75 -5.63 -12.04
C SER A 107 17.41 -6.47 -13.13
N ASP A 108 17.02 -6.22 -14.37
CA ASP A 108 17.69 -6.73 -15.58
C ASP A 108 18.79 -5.80 -16.09
N SER A 109 19.07 -4.69 -15.39
CA SER A 109 20.09 -3.71 -15.79
C SER A 109 20.85 -3.13 -14.61
N ASP A 110 22.10 -2.72 -14.88
CA ASP A 110 22.99 -2.07 -13.91
C ASP A 110 22.71 -0.56 -13.72
N MET A 111 21.75 -0.01 -14.47
CA MET A 111 21.35 1.39 -14.33
C MET A 111 20.89 1.66 -12.88
N PHE A 112 21.37 2.77 -12.31
CA PHE A 112 21.11 3.16 -10.93
C PHE A 112 21.57 2.14 -9.88
N GLY A 113 22.63 1.37 -10.18
CA GLY A 113 23.33 0.54 -9.21
C GLY A 113 22.84 -0.90 -9.10
N GLY A 114 22.04 -1.39 -10.06
CA GLY A 114 21.65 -2.82 -10.23
C GLY A 114 20.76 -3.44 -9.15
N ASN A 115 20.83 -2.92 -7.92
CA ASN A 115 20.14 -3.44 -6.74
C ASN A 115 18.86 -2.67 -6.36
N SER A 116 18.57 -1.55 -7.04
CA SER A 116 17.42 -0.70 -6.74
C SER A 116 16.17 -1.14 -7.53
N ASN A 117 15.36 -2.02 -6.94
CA ASN A 117 14.25 -2.66 -7.64
C ASN A 117 12.87 -2.08 -7.26
N TRP A 118 12.44 -1.07 -8.01
CA TRP A 118 11.11 -0.44 -7.87
C TRP A 118 10.20 -0.70 -9.08
N ARG A 119 10.54 -1.68 -9.91
CA ARG A 119 9.87 -1.97 -11.19
C ARG A 119 8.89 -3.15 -11.11
N GLY A 120 8.35 -3.44 -9.93
CA GLY A 120 7.43 -4.58 -9.76
C GLY A 120 7.44 -5.23 -8.38
N PRO A 121 8.57 -5.34 -7.66
CA PRO A 121 8.58 -5.99 -6.36
C PRO A 121 7.67 -5.31 -5.34
N ILE A 122 7.35 -6.04 -4.29
CA ILE A 122 6.54 -5.61 -3.16
C ILE A 122 7.46 -5.08 -2.06
N TRP A 123 7.16 -3.86 -1.61
CA TRP A 123 7.91 -3.17 -0.56
C TRP A 123 7.03 -2.93 0.66
N PHE A 124 7.51 -3.35 1.83
CA PHE A 124 6.80 -3.19 3.11
C PHE A 124 6.46 -1.74 3.46
N PRO A 125 7.37 -0.74 3.34
CA PRO A 125 7.06 0.64 3.71
C PRO A 125 5.85 1.19 2.97
N VAL A 126 5.81 1.00 1.65
CA VAL A 126 4.76 1.53 0.79
C VAL A 126 3.45 0.81 1.07
N ASN A 127 3.45 -0.51 1.17
CA ASN A 127 2.27 -1.30 1.51
C ASN A 127 1.71 -0.94 2.89
N TYR A 128 2.59 -0.78 3.88
CA TYR A 128 2.18 -0.35 5.21
C TYR A 128 1.52 1.03 5.20
N LEU A 129 2.10 2.00 4.48
CA LEU A 129 1.50 3.33 4.32
C LEU A 129 0.17 3.30 3.56
N ILE A 130 0.01 2.40 2.56
CA ILE A 130 -1.29 2.17 1.90
C ILE A 130 -2.32 1.71 2.93
N ILE A 131 -2.03 0.64 3.67
CA ILE A 131 -2.93 0.05 4.68
C ILE A 131 -3.34 1.10 5.73
N GLU A 132 -2.37 1.81 6.30
CA GLU A 132 -2.58 2.88 7.27
C GLU A 132 -3.41 4.05 6.71
N SER A 133 -3.24 4.37 5.43
CA SER A 133 -4.04 5.40 4.78
C SER A 133 -5.48 4.96 4.57
N LEU A 134 -5.70 3.70 4.16
CA LEU A 134 -7.04 3.13 3.99
C LEU A 134 -7.81 3.11 5.31
N GLN A 135 -7.15 2.74 6.41
CA GLN A 135 -7.71 2.80 7.76
C GLN A 135 -8.10 4.25 8.12
N ARG A 136 -7.22 5.25 7.89
CA ARG A 136 -7.55 6.67 8.11
C ARG A 136 -8.71 7.16 7.23
N PHE A 137 -8.79 6.75 5.96
CA PHE A 137 -9.95 7.10 5.14
C PHE A 137 -11.24 6.43 5.62
N HIS A 138 -11.15 5.21 6.18
CA HIS A 138 -12.31 4.53 6.75
C HIS A 138 -12.84 5.27 7.98
N THR A 139 -11.99 5.84 8.85
CA THR A 139 -12.49 6.59 10.02
C THR A 139 -13.37 7.78 9.61
N TYR A 140 -13.05 8.45 8.49
CA TYR A 140 -13.85 9.55 7.94
C TYR A 140 -15.08 9.07 7.15
N TYR A 141 -14.89 8.16 6.18
CA TYR A 141 -15.97 7.75 5.27
C TYR A 141 -16.91 6.68 5.84
N GLY A 142 -16.45 5.93 6.84
CA GLY A 142 -17.11 4.76 7.40
C GLY A 142 -17.45 3.71 6.34
N ASP A 143 -18.51 2.96 6.62
CA ASP A 143 -18.98 1.86 5.75
C ASP A 143 -19.69 2.34 4.49
N SER A 144 -19.93 3.65 4.37
CA SER A 144 -20.61 4.25 3.21
C SER A 144 -19.73 4.29 1.95
N PHE A 145 -18.41 4.21 2.11
CA PHE A 145 -17.49 4.10 1.00
C PHE A 145 -17.15 2.63 0.78
N THR A 146 -17.66 2.08 -0.31
CA THR A 146 -17.34 0.74 -0.77
C THR A 146 -16.64 0.75 -2.12
N ILE A 147 -15.70 -0.17 -2.29
CA ILE A 147 -14.97 -0.40 -3.53
C ILE A 147 -14.95 -1.90 -3.83
N GLU A 148 -14.87 -2.24 -5.11
CA GLU A 148 -14.73 -3.63 -5.51
C GLU A 148 -13.35 -4.16 -5.09
N TYR A 149 -13.31 -5.36 -4.52
CA TYR A 149 -12.06 -6.00 -4.12
C TYR A 149 -12.14 -7.52 -4.25
N PRO A 150 -11.25 -8.15 -5.05
CA PRO A 150 -10.42 -7.53 -6.08
C PRO A 150 -11.25 -6.76 -7.12
N THR A 151 -10.63 -5.84 -7.86
CA THR A 151 -11.32 -5.13 -8.95
C THR A 151 -11.80 -6.12 -10.00
N GLY A 152 -13.03 -5.95 -10.50
CA GLY A 152 -13.70 -6.89 -11.41
C GLY A 152 -14.37 -8.11 -10.76
N SER A 153 -14.30 -8.28 -9.44
CA SER A 153 -14.88 -9.45 -8.72
C SER A 153 -16.39 -9.41 -8.46
N GLY A 154 -17.05 -8.28 -8.65
CA GLY A 154 -18.41 -7.95 -8.23
C GLY A 154 -18.60 -7.75 -6.72
N LYS A 155 -17.56 -7.96 -5.90
CA LYS A 155 -17.65 -7.95 -4.43
C LYS A 155 -17.22 -6.62 -3.85
N LEU A 156 -18.16 -5.92 -3.23
CA LEU A 156 -17.92 -4.62 -2.59
C LEU A 156 -17.43 -4.79 -1.15
N HIS A 157 -16.36 -4.07 -0.82
CA HIS A 157 -15.76 -4.01 0.51
C HIS A 157 -15.61 -2.56 0.95
N ASN A 158 -15.74 -2.28 2.24
CA ASN A 158 -15.36 -0.99 2.80
C ASN A 158 -13.82 -0.87 2.91
N LEU A 159 -13.33 0.34 3.20
CA LEU A 159 -11.88 0.59 3.24
C LEU A 159 -11.15 -0.17 4.38
N SER A 160 -11.82 -0.45 5.50
CA SER A 160 -11.24 -1.26 6.59
C SER A 160 -11.02 -2.70 6.13
N GLN A 161 -12.03 -3.31 5.49
CA GLN A 161 -11.97 -4.68 4.98
C GLN A 161 -10.88 -4.83 3.91
N VAL A 162 -10.70 -3.82 3.04
CA VAL A 162 -9.60 -3.81 2.07
C VAL A 162 -8.24 -3.73 2.78
N ALA A 163 -8.12 -2.87 3.80
CA ALA A 163 -6.88 -2.76 4.59
C ALA A 163 -6.53 -4.07 5.31
N ASP A 164 -7.52 -4.76 5.87
CA ASP A 164 -7.35 -6.07 6.52
C ASP A 164 -6.91 -7.14 5.53
N ALA A 165 -7.54 -7.19 4.34
CA ALA A 165 -7.20 -8.15 3.31
C ALA A 165 -5.78 -7.91 2.74
N LEU A 166 -5.35 -6.66 2.57
CA LEU A 166 -3.97 -6.34 2.20
C LEU A 166 -2.98 -6.71 3.31
N SER A 167 -3.34 -6.47 4.57
CA SER A 167 -2.54 -6.88 5.73
C SER A 167 -2.34 -8.39 5.79
N GLU A 168 -3.38 -9.15 5.44
CA GLU A 168 -3.32 -10.61 5.34
C GLU A 168 -2.36 -11.06 4.22
N ARG A 169 -2.45 -10.48 3.03
CA ARG A 169 -1.53 -10.76 1.90
C ARG A 169 -0.07 -10.50 2.29
N MET A 170 0.21 -9.36 2.93
CA MET A 170 1.55 -9.02 3.41
C MET A 170 2.04 -9.97 4.51
N ALA A 171 1.18 -10.38 5.45
CA ALA A 171 1.54 -11.35 6.48
C ALA A 171 1.84 -12.74 5.88
N ARG A 172 1.10 -13.14 4.84
CA ARG A 172 1.24 -14.41 4.14
C ARG A 172 2.66 -14.66 3.64
N LEU A 173 3.40 -13.62 3.26
CA LEU A 173 4.82 -13.69 2.88
C LEU A 173 5.66 -14.46 3.91
N LEU A 174 5.39 -14.23 5.19
CA LEU A 174 6.18 -14.75 6.30
C LEU A 174 5.49 -15.90 7.05
N LEU A 175 4.24 -16.24 6.73
CA LEU A 175 3.50 -17.35 7.35
C LEU A 175 3.62 -18.62 6.50
N ARG A 176 3.38 -19.78 7.13
CA ARG A 176 3.29 -21.05 6.40
C ARG A 176 1.93 -21.15 5.74
N ASP A 177 1.91 -21.56 4.47
CA ASP A 177 0.71 -21.95 3.76
C ASP A 177 0.24 -23.37 4.16
N GLU A 178 -0.78 -23.85 3.48
CA GLU A 178 -1.37 -25.19 3.68
C GLU A 178 -0.36 -26.32 3.40
N GLN A 179 0.64 -26.07 2.56
CA GLN A 179 1.73 -27.00 2.24
C GLN A 179 2.92 -26.85 3.21
N GLY A 180 2.79 -26.01 4.23
CA GLY A 180 3.83 -25.75 5.22
C GLY A 180 4.97 -24.86 4.72
N GLN A 181 4.83 -24.25 3.54
CA GLN A 181 5.85 -23.43 2.89
C GLN A 181 5.65 -21.95 3.21
N ARG A 182 6.75 -21.18 3.29
CA ARG A 182 6.71 -19.71 3.42
C ARG A 182 7.11 -19.06 2.09
N PRO A 183 6.27 -18.20 1.48
CA PRO A 183 6.63 -17.53 0.23
C PRO A 183 7.99 -16.83 0.29
N ALA A 184 8.30 -16.15 1.40
CA ALA A 184 9.57 -15.44 1.60
C ALA A 184 10.82 -16.32 1.40
N PHE A 185 10.75 -17.62 1.67
CA PHE A 185 11.87 -18.55 1.48
C PHE A 185 11.98 -19.09 0.05
N GLY A 186 10.97 -18.87 -0.80
CA GLY A 186 10.91 -19.39 -2.15
C GLY A 186 10.72 -20.92 -2.22
N PRO A 187 10.78 -21.50 -3.43
CA PRO A 187 10.37 -22.89 -3.67
C PRO A 187 11.37 -23.97 -3.23
N ALA A 188 12.65 -23.63 -3.03
CA ALA A 188 13.68 -24.63 -2.76
C ALA A 188 14.76 -24.06 -1.82
N GLY A 189 14.82 -24.58 -0.60
CA GLY A 189 15.87 -24.21 0.34
C GLY A 189 15.78 -24.98 1.65
N LEU A 190 16.92 -25.10 2.32
CA LEU A 190 17.01 -25.61 3.70
C LEU A 190 16.08 -24.82 4.62
N GLN A 191 15.91 -23.53 4.35
CA GLN A 191 15.00 -22.64 5.07
C GLN A 191 13.53 -23.05 4.98
N GLN A 192 13.10 -23.84 3.99
CA GLN A 192 11.71 -24.31 3.96
C GLN A 192 11.49 -25.57 4.79
N THR A 193 12.38 -26.55 4.64
CA THR A 193 12.10 -27.93 5.07
C THR A 193 12.93 -28.40 6.26
N ASP A 194 14.13 -27.86 6.45
CA ASP A 194 15.06 -28.35 7.47
C ASP A 194 14.57 -27.94 8.87
N PRO A 195 14.36 -28.89 9.81
CA PRO A 195 13.90 -28.61 11.16
C PRO A 195 14.75 -27.61 11.94
N HIS A 196 16.03 -27.45 11.58
CA HIS A 196 16.96 -26.52 12.21
C HIS A 196 16.90 -25.11 11.61
N PHE A 197 16.39 -24.93 10.38
CA PHE A 197 16.38 -23.62 9.70
C PHE A 197 14.98 -23.06 9.46
N ARG A 198 13.95 -23.91 9.38
CA ARG A 198 12.60 -23.55 8.92
C ARG A 198 11.81 -22.56 9.77
N ASP A 199 12.31 -22.25 10.96
CA ASP A 199 11.71 -21.32 11.92
C ASP A 199 12.54 -20.04 12.11
N TYR A 200 13.70 -19.93 11.44
CA TYR A 200 14.51 -18.70 11.43
C TYR A 200 14.09 -17.78 10.29
N LEU A 201 13.08 -16.96 10.57
CA LEU A 201 12.56 -15.97 9.62
C LEU A 201 13.64 -14.95 9.23
N LEU A 202 13.70 -14.66 7.94
CA LEU A 202 14.55 -13.62 7.36
C LEU A 202 13.68 -12.43 6.97
N PHE A 203 14.15 -11.23 7.29
CA PHE A 203 13.46 -9.99 6.97
C PHE A 203 14.17 -9.33 5.80
N HIS A 204 13.60 -9.58 4.63
CA HIS A 204 14.11 -9.14 3.35
C HIS A 204 13.81 -7.67 3.07
N GLU A 205 14.62 -7.06 2.21
CA GLU A 205 14.46 -5.67 1.78
C GLU A 205 13.17 -5.47 0.98
N TYR A 206 12.90 -6.39 0.04
CA TYR A 206 11.68 -6.44 -0.76
C TYR A 206 11.35 -7.89 -1.12
N PHE A 207 10.18 -8.09 -1.72
CA PHE A 207 9.67 -9.40 -2.08
C PHE A 207 9.29 -9.41 -3.55
N ASP A 208 9.56 -10.53 -4.22
CA ASP A 208 9.16 -10.75 -5.60
C ASP A 208 7.65 -10.55 -5.77
N GLY A 209 7.26 -9.72 -6.74
CA GLY A 209 5.89 -9.28 -6.96
C GLY A 209 4.93 -10.39 -7.41
N ASP A 210 5.42 -11.53 -7.87
CA ASP A 210 4.60 -12.64 -8.37
C ASP A 210 4.71 -13.92 -7.55
N THR A 211 5.84 -14.13 -6.87
CA THR A 211 6.10 -15.36 -6.08
C THR A 211 6.21 -15.10 -4.58
N GLY A 212 6.37 -13.84 -4.15
CA GLY A 212 6.54 -13.49 -2.75
C GLY A 212 7.90 -13.90 -2.17
N LYS A 213 8.86 -14.35 -3.00
CA LYS A 213 10.22 -14.70 -2.57
C LYS A 213 10.91 -13.46 -1.99
N GLY A 214 11.57 -13.61 -0.84
CA GLY A 214 12.38 -12.56 -0.24
C GLY A 214 13.66 -12.29 -1.05
N LEU A 215 13.93 -11.01 -1.31
CA LEU A 215 15.04 -10.53 -2.13
C LEU A 215 15.80 -9.38 -1.45
N GLY A 216 16.95 -9.01 -2.00
CA GLY A 216 17.83 -8.02 -1.40
C GLY A 216 18.40 -8.44 -0.05
N ALA A 217 18.73 -7.47 0.81
CA ALA A 217 19.31 -7.75 2.12
C ALA A 217 18.35 -8.55 3.03
N SER A 218 18.81 -9.66 3.61
CA SER A 218 17.97 -10.64 4.34
C SER A 218 17.89 -10.47 5.87
N HIS A 219 18.72 -9.58 6.44
CA HIS A 219 18.71 -9.22 7.86
C HIS A 219 18.29 -7.76 8.08
N GLN A 220 17.38 -7.25 7.25
CA GLN A 220 16.75 -5.96 7.51
C GLN A 220 15.60 -6.15 8.51
N THR A 221 15.90 -6.18 9.80
CA THR A 221 14.93 -5.76 10.85
C THR A 221 14.65 -4.24 10.82
N GLY A 222 14.71 -3.64 9.63
CA GLY A 222 14.21 -2.33 9.31
C GLY A 222 12.71 -2.38 9.04
N TRP A 223 12.28 -1.92 7.87
CA TRP A 223 10.85 -1.76 7.59
C TRP A 223 10.05 -3.06 7.53
N THR A 224 10.67 -4.22 7.22
CA THR A 224 9.93 -5.50 7.14
C THR A 224 9.44 -5.95 8.52
N GLY A 225 10.04 -5.44 9.60
CA GLY A 225 9.53 -5.60 10.97
C GLY A 225 8.13 -5.02 11.19
N LEU A 226 7.64 -4.12 10.30
CA LEU A 226 6.28 -3.58 10.36
C LEU A 226 5.21 -4.67 10.23
N VAL A 227 5.54 -5.87 9.75
CA VAL A 227 4.62 -7.03 9.75
C VAL A 227 4.03 -7.31 11.14
N VAL A 228 4.80 -7.06 12.21
CA VAL A 228 4.31 -7.27 13.59
C VAL A 228 3.12 -6.37 13.89
N ARG A 229 3.12 -5.12 13.39
CA ARG A 229 1.99 -4.21 13.55
C ARG A 229 0.77 -4.66 12.77
N LEU A 230 0.97 -5.15 11.55
CA LEU A 230 -0.12 -5.70 10.72
C LEU A 230 -0.77 -6.93 11.39
N LEU A 231 0.04 -7.82 12.00
CA LEU A 231 -0.46 -8.98 12.73
C LEU A 231 -1.20 -8.59 14.03
N GLN A 232 -0.67 -7.63 14.80
CA GLN A 232 -1.30 -7.15 16.04
C GLN A 232 -2.64 -6.45 15.80
N GLN A 233 -2.75 -5.68 14.71
CA GLN A 233 -4.01 -5.03 14.34
C GLN A 233 -5.09 -6.08 14.06
N ARG A 234 -4.75 -7.13 13.31
CA ARG A 234 -5.66 -8.24 13.01
C ARG A 234 -6.12 -8.99 14.25
N SER A 235 -5.22 -9.32 15.18
CA SER A 235 -5.58 -10.06 16.40
C SER A 235 -6.57 -9.31 17.30
N LYS A 236 -6.65 -7.98 17.18
CA LYS A 236 -7.64 -7.17 17.91
C LYS A 236 -9.00 -7.11 17.23
N THR A 237 -9.07 -7.38 15.93
CA THR A 237 -10.33 -7.41 15.16
C THR A 237 -11.03 -8.77 15.29
N GLU A 238 -10.29 -9.84 15.56
CA GLU A 238 -10.81 -11.21 15.73
C GLU A 238 -11.21 -11.56 17.19
N ALA A 239 -10.95 -10.66 18.16
CA ALA A 239 -11.25 -10.84 19.59
C ALA A 239 -12.43 -9.98 20.04
#